data_AF-A0A7K3Y152-F1
#
_entry.id   AF-A0A7K3Y152-F1
#
_cell.length_a   1.000
_cell.length_b   1.000
_cell.length_c   1.000
_cell.angle_alpha   90.00
_cell.angle_beta   90.00
_cell.angle_gamma   90.00
#
_symmetry.space_group_name_H-M   'P 1'
#
loop_
_entity.id
_entity.type
_entity.pdbx_description
1 polymer ?
#
loop_
_entity_poly.entity_id
_entity_poly.type
_entity_poly.pdbx_seq_one_letter_code
_entity_poly.pdbx_strand_id
1 'polypeptide(L)' 'IDAPGLAEEAGSSLSQNIVMLGAASGDIRLRPETLEEAVRRCVPPKTVAVNEKAYGLGRAAAEERGAP' A
#
# COMPACT_ATOMS: atom_id res chain seq x y z
N ILE A 1 8.00 8.44 -3.45
CA ILE A 1 7.60 7.25 -4.21
C ILE A 1 6.68 7.67 -5.34
N ASP A 2 6.63 6.92 -6.44
CA ASP A 2 5.71 7.15 -7.56
C ASP A 2 4.36 6.44 -7.28
N ALA A 3 3.50 7.08 -6.49
CA ALA A 3 2.22 6.48 -6.10
C ALA A 3 1.27 6.19 -7.29
N PRO A 4 1.11 7.09 -8.30
CA PRO A 4 0.32 6.76 -9.48
C PRO A 4 0.84 5.53 -10.24
N GLY A 5 2.15 5.45 -10.52
CA GLY A 5 2.73 4.33 -11.27
C GLY A 5 2.57 2.99 -10.55
N LEU A 6 2.81 2.97 -9.23
CA LEU A 6 2.64 1.77 -8.41
C LEU A 6 1.16 1.34 -8.29
N ALA A 7 0.21 2.29 -8.34
CA ALA A 7 -1.21 1.96 -8.33
C ALA A 7 -1.65 1.30 -9.65
N GLU A 8 -1.13 1.80 -10.78
CA GLU A 8 -1.33 1.15 -12.09
C GLU A 8 -0.69 -0.25 -12.11
N GLU A 9 0.52 -0.39 -11.56
CA GLU A 9 1.17 -1.71 -11.42
C GLU A 9 0.37 -2.66 -10.52
N ALA A 10 -0.27 -2.14 -9.46
CA ALA A 10 -1.18 -2.90 -8.62
C ALA A 10 -2.44 -3.38 -9.37
N GLY A 11 -2.76 -2.76 -10.50
CA GLY A 11 -3.90 -3.08 -11.35
C GLY A 11 -5.09 -2.12 -11.17
N SER A 12 -4.92 -1.00 -10.47
CA SER A 12 -5.94 0.04 -10.40
C SER A 12 -5.37 1.39 -9.95
N SER A 13 -5.47 2.41 -10.80
CA SER A 13 -5.24 3.81 -10.44
C SER A 13 -6.00 4.28 -9.19
N LEU A 14 -7.15 3.68 -8.89
CA LEU A 14 -7.96 4.02 -7.71
C LEU A 14 -7.31 3.58 -6.39
N SER A 15 -6.30 2.71 -6.44
CA SER A 15 -5.58 2.20 -5.26
C SER A 15 -4.40 3.08 -4.83
N GLN A 16 -4.23 4.26 -5.44
CA GLN A 16 -3.13 5.19 -5.13
C GLN A 16 -3.08 5.59 -3.65
N ASN A 17 -4.24 5.76 -3.02
CA ASN A 17 -4.31 6.05 -1.59
C ASN A 17 -3.75 4.90 -0.73
N ILE A 18 -3.95 3.65 -1.15
CA ILE A 18 -3.43 2.47 -0.47
C ILE A 18 -1.92 2.32 -0.69
N VAL A 19 -1.40 2.69 -1.87
CA VAL A 19 0.05 2.83 -2.08
C VAL A 19 0.65 3.84 -1.09
N MET A 20 0.03 5.01 -0.94
CA MET A 20 0.52 6.01 0.02
C MET A 20 0.42 5.53 1.47
N LEU A 21 -0.62 4.79 1.83
CA LEU A 21 -0.75 4.16 3.14
C LEU A 21 0.38 3.15 3.39
N GLY A 22 0.70 2.32 2.41
CA GLY A 22 1.83 1.40 2.45
C GLY A 22 3.15 2.14 2.69
N ALA A 23 3.37 3.24 1.97
CA ALA A 23 4.59 4.04 2.10
C ALA A 23 4.74 4.69 3.47
N ALA A 24 3.63 5.16 4.06
CA ALA A 24 3.62 5.74 5.40
C ALA A 24 3.58 4.69 6.52
N SER A 25 3.41 3.40 6.20
CA SER A 25 3.20 2.35 7.20
C SER A 25 4.35 2.19 8.19
N GLY A 26 5.59 2.49 7.78
CA GLY A 26 6.76 2.47 8.67
C GLY A 26 6.78 3.58 9.72
N ASP A 27 6.14 4.72 9.44
CA ASP A 27 6.01 5.85 10.36
C ASP A 27 4.80 5.70 11.29
N ILE A 28 3.79 4.93 10.86
CA ILE A 28 2.64 4.59 11.67
C ILE A 28 3.10 3.55 12.70
N ARG A 29 3.00 3.87 14.00
CA ARG A 29 3.38 2.97 15.12
C ARG A 29 2.40 1.80 15.29
N LEU A 30 2.15 1.06 14.22
CA LEU A 30 1.35 -0.15 14.16
C LEU A 30 2.17 -1.23 13.47
N ARG A 31 1.81 -2.49 13.72
CA ARG A 31 2.44 -3.60 13.03
C ARG A 31 1.99 -3.62 11.56
N PRO A 32 2.86 -3.95 10.60
CA PRO A 32 2.49 -3.99 9.19
C PRO A 32 1.27 -4.87 8.91
N GLU A 33 1.14 -6.01 9.60
CA GLU A 33 0.03 -6.95 9.42
C GLU A 33 -1.30 -6.36 9.91
N THR A 34 -1.24 -5.43 10.88
CA THR A 34 -2.43 -4.73 11.40
C THR A 34 -2.99 -3.75 10.38
N LEU A 35 -2.10 -3.02 9.69
CA LEU A 35 -2.48 -2.11 8.63
C LEU A 35 -2.96 -2.86 7.39
N GLU A 36 -2.30 -3.95 7.01
CA GLU A 36 -2.71 -4.80 5.90
C GLU A 36 -4.11 -5.42 6.12
N GLU A 37 -4.38 -5.90 7.33
CA GLU A 37 -5.72 -6.38 7.71
C GLU A 37 -6.77 -5.26 7.67
N ALA A 38 -6.41 -4.04 8.09
CA ALA A 38 -7.29 -2.89 7.99
C ALA A 38 -7.62 -2.56 6.52
N VAL A 39 -6.64 -2.66 5.61
CA VAL A 39 -6.88 -2.50 4.16
C VAL A 39 -7.89 -3.53 3.69
N ARG A 40 -7.70 -4.82 3.99
CA ARG A 40 -8.64 -5.90 3.60
C ARG A 40 -10.08 -5.62 4.05
N ARG A 41 -10.26 -5.10 5.27
CA ARG A 41 -11.57 -4.85 5.87
C ARG A 41 -12.25 -3.58 5.35
N CYS A 42 -11.48 -2.59 4.90
CA CYS A 42 -11.99 -1.28 4.50
C CYS A 42 -12.27 -1.15 3.01
N VAL A 43 -11.67 -2.00 2.16
CA VAL A 43 -11.85 -1.94 0.71
C VAL A 43 -13.00 -2.84 0.25
N PRO A 44 -13.64 -2.57 -0.91
CA PRO A 44 -14.62 -3.47 -1.49
C PRO A 44 -14.08 -4.90 -1.65
N PRO A 45 -14.86 -5.96 -1.32
CA PRO A 45 -14.39 -7.34 -1.37
C PRO A 45 -13.78 -7.76 -2.72
N LYS A 46 -14.28 -7.18 -3.83
CA LYS A 46 -13.79 -7.46 -5.19
C LYS A 46 -12.42 -6.85 -5.49
N THR A 47 -11.96 -5.88 -4.70
CA THR A 47 -10.72 -5.14 -4.94
C THR A 47 -9.66 -5.42 -3.90
N VAL A 48 -9.88 -6.36 -2.98
CA VAL A 48 -8.96 -6.70 -1.89
C VAL A 48 -7.56 -7.00 -2.43
N ALA A 49 -7.44 -7.93 -3.38
CA ALA A 49 -6.14 -8.33 -3.94
C ALA A 49 -5.35 -7.16 -4.55
N VAL A 50 -6.03 -6.26 -5.28
CA VAL A 50 -5.40 -5.08 -5.89
C VAL A 50 -4.92 -4.10 -4.80
N ASN A 51 -5.72 -3.88 -3.77
CA ASN A 51 -5.35 -2.95 -2.70
C ASN A 51 -4.27 -3.54 -1.77
N GLU A 52 -4.27 -4.84 -1.51
CA GLU A 52 -3.17 -5.51 -0.81
C GLU A 52 -1.85 -5.37 -1.57
N LYS A 53 -1.88 -5.61 -2.89
CA LYS A 53 -0.72 -5.40 -3.76
C LYS A 53 -0.25 -3.94 -3.71
N ALA A 54 -1.17 -2.97 -3.81
CA ALA A 54 -0.87 -1.55 -3.71
C ALA A 54 -0.19 -1.18 -2.39
N TYR A 55 -0.69 -1.70 -1.26
CA TYR A 55 -0.10 -1.50 0.06
C TYR A 55 1.33 -2.04 0.12
N GLY A 56 1.54 -3.27 -0.35
CA GLY A 56 2.86 -3.90 -0.40
C GLY A 56 3.87 -3.11 -1.26
N LEU A 57 3.46 -2.69 -2.46
CA LEU A 57 4.28 -1.87 -3.36
C LEU A 57 4.65 -0.54 -2.73
N GLY A 58 3.71 0.14 -2.09
CA GLY A 58 3.96 1.39 -1.39
C GLY A 58 4.97 1.25 -0.25
N ARG A 59 4.83 0.18 0.55
CA ARG A 59 5.73 -0.11 1.66
C ARG A 59 7.15 -0.44 1.18
N ALA A 60 7.28 -1.33 0.21
CA ALA A 60 8.57 -1.70 -0.37
C ALA A 60 9.30 -0.46 -0.95
N ALA A 61 8.59 0.37 -1.70
CA ALA A 61 9.16 1.60 -2.27
C ALA A 61 9.62 2.62 -1.22
N ALA A 62 8.98 2.64 -0.04
CA ALA A 62 9.43 3.49 1.08
C ALA A 62 10.66 2.91 1.79
N GLU A 63 10.71 1.59 1.98
CA GLU A 63 11.87 0.88 2.55
C GLU A 63 13.11 1.04 1.64
N GLU A 64 12.96 0.93 0.32
CA GLU A 64 14.03 1.15 -0.66
C GLU A 64 14.54 2.60 -0.67
N ARG A 65 13.64 3.58 -0.49
CA ARG A 65 14.02 5.01 -0.42
C ARG A 65 14.73 5.35 0.91
N GLY A 66 14.46 4.60 1.97
CA GLY A 66 15.09 4.76 3.28
C GLY A 66 16.38 3.96 3.47
N ALA A 67 16.74 3.11 2.50
CA ALA A 67 18.00 2.38 2.51
C ALA A 67 19.19 3.35 2.28
N PRO A 68 20.31 3.17 3.01
CA PRO A 68 21.48 4.06 2.93
C PRO A 68 22.19 4.02 1.57
#